data_AF-A0A7C1VV74-F1
#
_entry.id   AF-A0A7C1VV74-F1
#
_cell.length_a   1.000
_cell.length_b   1.000
_cell.length_c   1.000
_cell.angle_alpha   90.00
_cell.angle_beta   90.00
_cell.angle_gamma   90.00
#
_symmetry.space_group_name_H-M   'P 1'
#
loop_
_entity.id
_entity.type
_entity.pdbx_description
1 polymer ?
#
loop_
_entity_poly.entity_id
_entity_poly.type
_entity_poly.pdbx_seq_one_letter_code
_entity_poly.pdbx_strand_id
1 'polypeptide(L)'
;MQQKTFELDEQQLETLKKRIEQAKKSLELATEWHEKLQAVHKLRKKQELEAQIQKERQRHLARAAELRWQLDKMPASEENAAHRYLLKVQIQEANELAEQVERRLKIQHIQEQLQLGQTAVEQETTEVFSQSQLENTQSMIQETGALLQDTIALQELLQSQIDLLEQQQEVTEKLGSHFTGKSLKYNKKTKKLLAKLQKSLQQELDKMPTLLAQTGELQKQLENAYKESLRRALFRQRQLPASMAEWQTLLGEISTIPSLLLQQLLLTGRGFIQAFQQTPAQRWIVISIVLLIWLILTKGMRAWFTRIINTLDSQKERSRLVNHLLLGLSLLRMNTGSIAVTGVVLLLLWLTQPTQLTLIVTLILLLIWLGTQLLISLSWLLLSDLQPPRTKLSLQLRGLIIVLGILTVITALLHVESEEYASRLSLTALDMIDTVFMLLLALLVLPLMRIRKIMLSALSESVQGYWLLVTSLVTLLVPLGILAVSISGVIGYISLGWTVAENLSLFLLVLTGWLIARGLLADLINGLKNLALKHSSYGSLWAEDIIPLVDKVLGLALIVLAVMTFLWLSGWSSDVAIKQSMVQLYDFPLFEFADGKAFTVGHVLLTIVLLWAVFWFGGWSRQVTYRWILGNVTDTG
;
A
#
# COMPACT_ATOMS: atom_id res chain seq x y z
N MET A 1 51.91 -18.04 37.13
CA MET A 1 50.71 -17.63 37.90
C MET A 1 49.84 -16.69 37.08
N GLN A 2 50.37 -15.57 36.56
CA GLN A 2 49.62 -14.61 35.73
C GLN A 2 49.02 -15.15 34.42
N GLN A 3 49.68 -16.10 33.73
CA GLN A 3 49.10 -16.74 32.55
C GLN A 3 47.89 -17.64 32.87
N LYS A 4 47.96 -18.40 33.98
CA LYS A 4 46.84 -19.25 34.40
C LYS A 4 45.63 -18.45 34.87
N THR A 5 45.83 -17.27 35.46
CA THR A 5 44.73 -16.38 35.82
C THR A 5 44.09 -15.76 34.58
N PHE A 6 44.88 -15.39 33.57
CA PHE A 6 44.37 -14.87 32.30
C PHE A 6 43.56 -15.91 31.51
N GLU A 7 44.03 -17.15 31.44
CA GLU A 7 43.28 -18.27 30.82
C GLU A 7 41.96 -18.56 31.56
N LEU A 8 41.96 -18.44 32.90
CA LEU A 8 40.75 -18.62 33.70
C LEU A 8 39.73 -17.50 33.46
N ASP A 9 40.19 -16.25 33.36
CA ASP A 9 39.35 -15.09 33.07
C ASP A 9 38.76 -15.18 31.65
N GLU A 10 39.53 -15.65 30.66
CA GLU A 10 39.07 -15.87 29.29
C GLU A 10 37.97 -16.94 29.22
N GLN A 11 38.14 -18.05 29.94
CA GLN A 11 37.14 -19.11 30.06
C GLN A 11 35.86 -18.61 30.76
N GLN A 12 36.00 -17.78 31.80
CA GLN A 12 34.83 -17.18 32.47
C GLN A 12 34.07 -16.24 31.53
N LEU A 13 34.78 -15.44 30.73
CA LEU A 13 34.20 -14.53 29.75
C LEU A 13 33.45 -15.29 28.64
N GLU A 14 34.02 -16.39 28.15
CA GLU A 14 33.36 -17.26 27.17
C GLU A 14 32.10 -17.92 27.74
N THR A 15 32.15 -18.34 29.02
CA THR A 15 31.01 -18.92 29.73
C THR A 15 29.90 -17.89 29.94
N LEU A 16 30.26 -16.66 30.29
CA LEU A 16 29.30 -15.54 30.41
C LEU A 16 28.65 -15.20 29.08
N LYS A 17 29.43 -15.17 27.98
CA LYS A 17 28.88 -14.99 26.62
C LYS A 17 27.87 -16.07 26.26
N LYS A 18 28.18 -17.34 26.52
CA LYS A 18 27.25 -18.47 26.30
C LYS A 18 25.98 -18.34 27.13
N ARG A 19 26.08 -17.91 28.40
CA ARG A 19 24.90 -17.67 29.25
C ARG A 19 24.04 -16.52 28.76
N ILE A 20 24.65 -15.43 28.30
CA ILE A 20 23.92 -14.30 27.70
C ILE A 20 23.22 -14.75 26.42
N GLU A 21 23.88 -15.54 25.57
CA GLU A 21 23.28 -16.08 24.35
C GLU A 21 22.10 -17.02 24.64
N GLN A 22 22.23 -17.88 25.66
CA GLN A 22 21.13 -18.74 26.14
C GLN A 22 19.99 -17.92 26.74
N ALA A 23 20.28 -16.87 27.51
CA ALA A 23 19.28 -15.98 28.08
C ALA A 23 18.52 -15.23 26.98
N LYS A 24 19.22 -14.77 25.94
CA LYS A 24 18.61 -14.16 24.74
C LYS A 24 17.69 -15.14 24.02
N LYS A 25 18.16 -16.35 23.71
CA LYS A 25 17.33 -17.41 23.10
C LYS A 25 16.11 -17.77 23.96
N SER A 26 16.27 -17.77 25.28
CA SER A 26 15.17 -18.04 26.21
C SER A 26 14.15 -16.89 26.22
N LEU A 27 14.61 -15.65 26.13
CA LEU A 27 13.76 -14.47 26.03
C LEU A 27 13.03 -14.43 24.69
N GLU A 28 13.71 -14.75 23.60
CA GLU A 28 13.15 -14.84 22.24
C GLU A 28 12.08 -15.94 22.15
N LEU A 29 12.37 -17.14 22.68
CA LEU A 29 11.38 -18.20 22.79
C LEU A 29 10.22 -17.79 23.69
N ALA A 30 10.47 -17.02 24.76
CA ALA A 30 9.42 -16.53 25.64
C ALA A 30 8.56 -15.45 24.96
N THR A 31 9.13 -14.55 24.16
CA THR A 31 8.39 -13.55 23.38
C THR A 31 7.58 -14.20 22.27
N GLU A 32 8.19 -15.11 21.49
CA GLU A 32 7.51 -15.85 20.44
C GLU A 32 6.40 -16.74 21.01
N TRP A 33 6.67 -17.40 22.14
CA TRP A 33 5.66 -18.17 22.87
C TRP A 33 4.55 -17.30 23.40
N HIS A 34 4.86 -16.11 23.94
CA HIS A 34 3.87 -15.16 24.43
C HIS A 34 2.98 -14.63 23.31
N GLU A 35 3.55 -14.24 22.16
CA GLU A 35 2.81 -13.80 20.98
C GLU A 35 1.92 -14.91 20.44
N LYS A 36 2.47 -16.13 20.29
CA LYS A 36 1.68 -17.31 19.89
C LYS A 36 0.59 -17.63 20.91
N LEU A 37 0.87 -17.51 22.21
CA LEU A 37 -0.15 -17.68 23.25
C LEU A 37 -1.25 -16.63 23.12
N GLN A 38 -0.89 -15.36 22.94
CA GLN A 38 -1.84 -14.28 22.79
C GLN A 38 -2.72 -14.51 21.55
N ALA A 39 -2.13 -14.88 20.42
CA ALA A 39 -2.88 -15.19 19.19
C ALA A 39 -3.82 -16.39 19.39
N VAL A 40 -3.34 -17.47 20.03
CA VAL A 40 -4.16 -18.65 20.35
C VAL A 40 -5.25 -18.30 21.38
N HIS A 41 -4.96 -17.47 22.38
CA HIS A 41 -5.95 -17.00 23.35
C HIS A 41 -7.01 -16.12 22.71
N LYS A 42 -6.62 -15.20 21.81
CA LYS A 42 -7.54 -14.37 21.02
C LYS A 42 -8.44 -15.26 20.15
N LEU A 43 -7.86 -16.23 19.43
CA LEU A 43 -8.60 -17.16 18.59
C LEU A 43 -9.55 -18.04 19.41
N ARG A 44 -9.08 -18.59 20.53
CA ARG A 44 -9.87 -19.46 21.41
C ARG A 44 -11.02 -18.72 22.06
N LYS A 45 -10.77 -17.49 22.55
CA LYS A 45 -11.84 -16.61 23.04
C LYS A 45 -12.86 -16.33 21.94
N LYS A 46 -12.42 -16.02 20.72
CA LYS A 46 -13.32 -15.80 19.58
C LYS A 46 -14.17 -17.04 19.27
N GLN A 47 -13.56 -18.22 19.24
CA GLN A 47 -14.26 -19.50 19.01
C GLN A 47 -15.23 -19.85 20.14
N GLU A 48 -14.86 -19.63 21.40
CA GLU A 48 -15.75 -19.82 22.55
C GLU A 48 -16.94 -18.87 22.48
N LEU A 49 -16.71 -17.62 22.09
CA LEU A 49 -17.75 -16.61 21.92
C LEU A 49 -18.68 -16.95 20.75
N GLU A 50 -18.14 -17.37 19.60
CA GLU A 50 -18.93 -17.87 18.45
C GLU A 50 -19.74 -19.12 18.80
N ALA A 51 -19.18 -20.05 19.57
CA ALA A 51 -19.89 -21.25 20.02
C ALA A 51 -21.03 -20.92 21.00
N GLN A 52 -20.83 -19.94 21.90
CA GLN A 52 -21.88 -19.44 22.77
C GLN A 52 -23.00 -18.75 21.96
N ILE A 53 -22.64 -17.90 21.00
CA ILE A 53 -23.60 -17.27 20.06
C ILE A 53 -24.44 -18.33 19.37
N GLN A 54 -23.80 -19.33 18.75
CA GLN A 54 -24.51 -20.37 18.00
C GLN A 54 -25.46 -21.16 18.89
N LYS A 55 -25.04 -21.53 20.09
CA LYS A 55 -25.84 -22.33 21.02
C LYS A 55 -27.09 -21.57 21.49
N GLU A 56 -26.96 -20.30 21.86
CA GLU A 56 -28.10 -19.49 22.29
C GLU A 56 -29.02 -19.13 21.12
N ARG A 57 -28.45 -18.76 19.97
CA ARG A 57 -29.19 -18.50 18.73
C ARG A 57 -30.01 -19.72 18.30
N GLN A 58 -29.43 -20.93 18.32
CA GLN A 58 -30.13 -22.16 17.97
C GLN A 58 -31.34 -22.43 18.87
N ARG A 59 -31.27 -22.10 20.17
CA ARG A 59 -32.41 -22.26 21.08
C ARG A 59 -33.60 -21.38 20.66
N HIS A 60 -33.31 -20.13 20.31
CA HIS A 60 -34.34 -19.19 19.86
C HIS A 60 -34.89 -19.55 18.47
N LEU A 61 -34.04 -19.98 17.53
CA LEU A 61 -34.46 -20.46 16.21
C LEU A 61 -35.28 -21.76 16.28
N ALA A 62 -34.92 -22.69 17.16
CA ALA A 62 -35.70 -23.91 17.39
C ALA A 62 -37.12 -23.58 17.88
N ARG A 63 -37.24 -22.59 18.78
CA ARG A 63 -38.54 -22.09 19.25
C ARG A 63 -39.33 -21.41 18.11
N ALA A 64 -38.67 -20.65 17.25
CA ALA A 64 -39.30 -20.07 16.06
C ALA A 64 -39.81 -21.16 15.09
N ALA A 65 -39.04 -22.25 14.92
CA ALA A 65 -39.43 -23.38 14.07
C ALA A 65 -40.65 -24.13 14.63
N GLU A 66 -40.70 -24.35 15.96
CA GLU A 66 -41.87 -24.95 16.61
C GLU A 66 -43.13 -24.09 16.44
N LEU A 67 -43.00 -22.77 16.59
CA LEU A 67 -44.10 -21.83 16.37
C LEU A 67 -44.55 -21.76 14.90
N ARG A 68 -43.62 -21.88 13.93
CA ARG A 68 -43.95 -22.00 12.50
C ARG A 68 -44.75 -23.27 12.22
N TRP A 69 -44.35 -24.38 12.81
CA TRP A 69 -45.08 -25.64 12.67
C TRP A 69 -46.50 -25.56 13.25
N GLN A 70 -46.69 -24.85 14.37
CA GLN A 70 -48.03 -24.57 14.92
C GLN A 70 -48.86 -23.66 14.00
N LEU A 71 -48.22 -22.68 13.35
CA LEU A 71 -48.87 -21.79 12.39
C LEU A 71 -49.32 -22.52 11.12
N ASP A 72 -48.52 -23.45 10.60
CA ASP A 72 -48.81 -24.21 9.38
C ASP A 72 -49.95 -25.23 9.58
N LYS A 73 -50.10 -25.74 10.81
CA LYS A 73 -51.22 -26.62 11.18
C LYS A 73 -52.55 -25.91 11.36
N MET A 74 -52.56 -24.57 11.41
CA MET A 74 -53.78 -23.78 11.63
C MET A 74 -54.44 -23.35 10.32
N PRO A 75 -55.73 -23.67 10.10
CA PRO A 75 -56.44 -23.26 8.88
C PRO A 75 -56.60 -21.74 8.79
N ALA A 76 -56.50 -21.22 7.57
CA ALA A 76 -56.63 -19.80 7.24
C ALA A 76 -58.10 -19.34 7.22
N SER A 77 -58.74 -19.33 8.39
CA SER A 77 -60.11 -18.81 8.59
C SER A 77 -60.10 -17.47 9.34
N GLU A 78 -61.13 -16.64 9.13
CA GLU A 78 -61.33 -15.36 9.82
C GLU A 78 -61.35 -15.52 11.35
N GLU A 79 -61.91 -16.62 11.89
CA GLU A 79 -61.91 -16.91 13.33
C GLU A 79 -60.49 -17.08 13.92
N ASN A 80 -59.54 -17.57 13.11
CA ASN A 80 -58.17 -17.82 13.54
C ASN A 80 -57.21 -16.67 13.19
N ALA A 81 -57.67 -15.62 12.49
CA ALA A 81 -56.80 -14.55 11.98
C ALA A 81 -56.00 -13.85 13.10
N ALA A 82 -56.65 -13.51 14.21
CA ALA A 82 -56.01 -12.89 15.37
C ALA A 82 -55.00 -13.82 16.07
N HIS A 83 -55.26 -15.13 16.07
CA HIS A 83 -54.37 -16.12 16.67
C HIS A 83 -53.14 -16.40 15.78
N ARG A 84 -53.34 -16.49 14.46
CA ARG A 84 -52.25 -16.59 13.48
C ARG A 84 -51.36 -15.34 13.49
N TYR A 85 -51.94 -14.15 13.65
CA TYR A 85 -51.17 -12.91 13.80
C TYR A 85 -50.33 -12.91 15.08
N LEU A 86 -50.90 -13.33 16.22
CA LEU A 86 -50.13 -13.51 17.46
C LEU A 86 -48.95 -14.50 17.28
N LEU A 87 -49.18 -15.63 16.60
CA LEU A 87 -48.11 -16.60 16.30
C LEU A 87 -47.02 -16.00 15.40
N LYS A 88 -47.38 -15.19 14.39
CA LYS A 88 -46.40 -14.46 13.57
C LYS A 88 -45.55 -13.50 14.41
N VAL A 89 -46.17 -12.76 15.33
CA VAL A 89 -45.44 -11.85 16.24
C VAL A 89 -44.58 -12.64 17.24
N GLN A 90 -45.00 -13.83 17.68
CA GLN A 90 -44.15 -14.70 18.52
C GLN A 90 -42.97 -15.30 17.75
N ILE A 91 -43.14 -15.62 16.47
CA ILE A 91 -42.03 -16.03 15.59
C ILE A 91 -41.05 -14.87 15.41
N GLN A 92 -41.56 -13.64 15.21
CA GLN A 92 -40.74 -12.43 15.15
C GLN A 92 -40.01 -12.18 16.48
N GLU A 93 -40.67 -12.33 17.64
CA GLU A 93 -40.01 -12.24 18.96
C GLU A 93 -38.87 -13.26 19.07
N ALA A 94 -39.12 -14.52 18.69
CA ALA A 94 -38.10 -15.56 18.75
C ALA A 94 -36.91 -15.27 17.82
N ASN A 95 -37.15 -14.77 16.62
CA ASN A 95 -36.08 -14.37 15.69
C ASN A 95 -35.32 -13.15 16.21
N GLU A 96 -36.01 -12.12 16.73
CA GLU A 96 -35.35 -10.95 17.28
C GLU A 96 -34.54 -11.26 18.52
N LEU A 97 -35.01 -12.16 19.39
CA LEU A 97 -34.21 -12.65 20.52
C LEU A 97 -32.95 -13.40 20.04
N ALA A 98 -33.05 -14.15 18.94
CA ALA A 98 -31.90 -14.84 18.34
C ALA A 98 -30.85 -13.84 17.82
N GLU A 99 -31.30 -12.78 17.16
CA GLU A 99 -30.42 -11.71 16.65
C GLU A 99 -29.92 -10.80 17.78
N GLN A 100 -30.71 -10.60 18.85
CA GLN A 100 -30.33 -9.83 20.03
C GLN A 100 -29.16 -10.47 20.79
N VAL A 101 -29.09 -11.79 20.84
CA VAL A 101 -27.93 -12.52 21.39
C VAL A 101 -26.66 -12.16 20.63
N GLU A 102 -26.73 -12.17 19.29
CA GLU A 102 -25.60 -11.80 18.44
C GLU A 102 -25.19 -10.34 18.65
N ARG A 103 -26.17 -9.42 18.71
CA ARG A 103 -25.93 -7.99 18.96
C ARG A 103 -25.31 -7.73 20.33
N ARG A 104 -25.82 -8.32 21.41
CA ARG A 104 -25.27 -8.13 22.76
C ARG A 104 -23.82 -8.61 22.88
N LEU A 105 -23.51 -9.73 22.25
CA LEU A 105 -22.15 -10.28 22.29
C LEU A 105 -21.20 -9.47 21.39
N LYS A 106 -21.67 -8.92 20.26
CA LYS A 106 -20.93 -7.90 19.48
C LYS A 106 -20.64 -6.65 20.32
N ILE A 107 -21.63 -6.13 21.04
CA ILE A 107 -21.46 -4.98 21.95
C ILE A 107 -20.43 -5.30 23.05
N GLN A 108 -20.51 -6.47 23.66
CA GLN A 108 -19.54 -6.89 24.67
C GLN A 108 -18.13 -7.01 24.09
N HIS A 109 -18.01 -7.56 22.88
CA HIS A 109 -16.73 -7.64 22.18
C HIS A 109 -16.14 -6.24 21.92
N ILE A 110 -16.96 -5.29 21.46
CA ILE A 110 -16.55 -3.89 21.29
C ILE A 110 -16.04 -3.30 22.61
N GLN A 111 -16.75 -3.55 23.72
CA GLN A 111 -16.35 -3.07 25.05
C GLN A 111 -15.03 -3.69 25.55
N GLU A 112 -14.80 -4.98 25.30
CA GLU A 112 -13.55 -5.65 25.65
C GLU A 112 -12.37 -5.11 24.82
N GLN A 113 -12.56 -4.89 23.52
CA GLN A 113 -11.54 -4.29 22.66
C GLN A 113 -11.23 -2.84 23.05
N LEU A 114 -12.26 -2.06 23.42
CA LEU A 114 -12.08 -0.72 23.97
C LEU A 114 -11.18 -0.71 25.20
N GLN A 115 -11.40 -1.64 26.14
CA GLN A 115 -10.56 -1.75 27.35
C GLN A 115 -9.12 -2.11 27.02
N LEU A 116 -8.91 -3.07 26.12
CA LEU A 116 -7.56 -3.44 25.67
C LEU A 116 -6.85 -2.27 24.98
N GLY A 117 -7.55 -1.54 24.11
CA GLY A 117 -7.03 -0.36 23.44
C GLY A 117 -6.62 0.75 24.41
N GLN A 118 -7.42 1.01 25.45
CA GLN A 118 -7.07 1.99 26.49
C GLN A 118 -5.78 1.63 27.21
N THR A 119 -5.61 0.36 27.60
CA THR A 119 -4.39 -0.10 28.28
C THR A 119 -3.15 -0.05 27.37
N ALA A 120 -3.31 -0.26 26.07
CA ALA A 120 -2.21 -0.17 25.11
C ALA A 120 -1.72 1.28 24.93
N VAL A 121 -2.64 2.24 24.85
CA VAL A 121 -2.32 3.68 24.79
C VAL A 121 -1.51 4.12 26.01
N GLU A 122 -1.86 3.63 27.20
CA GLU A 122 -1.13 3.95 28.43
C GLU A 122 0.31 3.38 28.42
N GLN A 123 0.51 2.17 27.87
CA GLN A 123 1.80 1.50 27.83
C GLN A 123 2.75 2.09 26.76
N GLU A 124 2.22 2.55 25.63
CA GLU A 124 2.99 3.16 24.53
C GLU A 124 3.65 4.51 24.89
N THR A 125 3.36 5.06 26.08
CA THR A 125 4.02 6.27 26.59
C THR A 125 5.44 6.04 27.13
N THR A 126 5.90 4.78 27.21
CA THR A 126 7.25 4.45 27.74
C THR A 126 8.35 4.46 26.65
N GLU A 127 9.56 4.84 27.06
CA GLU A 127 10.63 5.50 26.28
C GLU A 127 11.28 4.72 25.11
N VAL A 128 10.87 3.49 24.80
CA VAL A 128 11.56 2.64 23.81
C VAL A 128 10.76 2.56 22.51
N PHE A 129 11.30 3.20 21.48
CA PHE A 129 10.80 3.24 20.10
C PHE A 129 11.07 1.93 19.35
N SER A 130 10.03 1.24 18.86
CA SER A 130 10.15 0.17 17.86
C SER A 130 9.20 0.38 16.68
N GLN A 131 9.63 0.03 15.47
CA GLN A 131 8.80 0.10 14.25
C GLN A 131 7.55 -0.80 14.37
N SER A 132 7.67 -1.92 15.10
CA SER A 132 6.55 -2.79 15.44
C SER A 132 5.47 -2.11 16.29
N GLN A 133 5.82 -1.11 17.13
CA GLN A 133 4.81 -0.34 17.86
C GLN A 133 3.96 0.50 16.91
N LEU A 134 4.57 1.20 15.94
CA LEU A 134 3.84 2.00 14.95
C LEU A 134 2.85 1.16 14.13
N GLU A 135 3.27 -0.02 13.70
CA GLU A 135 2.42 -0.96 12.96
C GLU A 135 1.27 -1.48 13.84
N ASN A 136 1.55 -1.80 15.12
CA ASN A 136 0.53 -2.23 16.07
C ASN A 136 -0.49 -1.11 16.37
N THR A 137 -0.05 0.13 16.59
CA THR A 137 -0.95 1.27 16.79
C THR A 137 -1.80 1.52 15.55
N GLN A 138 -1.22 1.42 14.35
CA GLN A 138 -1.96 1.56 13.10
C GLN A 138 -3.01 0.46 12.91
N SER A 139 -2.67 -0.79 13.22
CA SER A 139 -3.63 -1.91 13.23
C SER A 139 -4.76 -1.66 14.23
N MET A 140 -4.45 -1.19 15.44
CA MET A 140 -5.46 -0.83 16.43
C MET A 140 -6.37 0.32 15.96
N ILE A 141 -5.86 1.32 15.24
CA ILE A 141 -6.69 2.37 14.65
C ILE A 141 -7.64 1.80 13.59
N GLN A 142 -7.16 0.89 12.73
CA GLN A 142 -8.01 0.24 11.72
C GLN A 142 -9.11 -0.62 12.36
N GLU A 143 -8.76 -1.42 13.37
CA GLU A 143 -9.71 -2.23 14.12
C GLU A 143 -10.76 -1.37 14.83
N THR A 144 -10.34 -0.31 15.54
CA THR A 144 -11.27 0.60 16.22
C THR A 144 -12.16 1.37 15.25
N GLY A 145 -11.63 1.77 14.08
CA GLY A 145 -12.42 2.39 13.02
C GLY A 145 -13.49 1.45 12.44
N ALA A 146 -13.16 0.16 12.27
CA ALA A 146 -14.15 -0.86 11.86
C ALA A 146 -15.23 -1.07 12.93
N LEU A 147 -14.85 -1.14 14.21
CA LEU A 147 -15.82 -1.24 15.32
C LEU A 147 -16.74 -0.01 15.38
N LEU A 148 -16.23 1.18 15.05
CA LEU A 148 -17.04 2.40 14.99
C LEU A 148 -18.10 2.30 13.88
N GLN A 149 -17.70 1.87 12.67
CA GLN A 149 -18.64 1.66 11.57
C GLN A 149 -19.70 0.60 11.89
N ASP A 150 -19.30 -0.51 12.51
CA ASP A 150 -20.22 -1.56 12.94
C ASP A 150 -21.21 -1.02 13.98
N THR A 151 -20.77 -0.16 14.90
CA THR A 151 -21.64 0.45 15.91
C THR A 151 -22.64 1.43 15.29
N ILE A 152 -22.23 2.22 14.28
CA ILE A 152 -23.13 3.10 13.52
C ILE A 152 -24.19 2.26 12.78
N ALA A 153 -23.77 1.23 12.05
CA ALA A 153 -24.68 0.37 11.30
C ALA A 153 -25.69 -0.34 12.23
N LEU A 154 -25.24 -0.76 13.41
CA LEU A 154 -26.12 -1.35 14.44
C LEU A 154 -27.13 -0.32 14.99
N GLN A 155 -26.71 0.92 15.21
CA GLN A 155 -27.61 1.99 15.65
C GLN A 155 -28.71 2.26 14.62
N GLU A 156 -28.35 2.39 13.34
CA GLU A 156 -29.30 2.60 12.24
C GLU A 156 -30.29 1.42 12.10
N LEU A 157 -29.79 0.19 12.22
CA LEU A 157 -30.62 -1.02 12.19
C LEU A 157 -31.62 -1.04 13.35
N LEU A 158 -31.15 -0.77 14.58
CA LEU A 158 -32.02 -0.74 15.76
C LEU A 158 -33.10 0.33 15.65
N GLN A 159 -32.75 1.52 15.16
CA GLN A 159 -33.71 2.61 14.92
C GLN A 159 -34.80 2.18 13.93
N SER A 160 -34.39 1.63 12.77
CA SER A 160 -35.32 1.13 11.75
C SER A 160 -36.25 0.03 12.28
N GLN A 161 -35.73 -0.89 13.11
CA GLN A 161 -36.54 -1.94 13.73
C GLN A 161 -37.55 -1.39 14.74
N ILE A 162 -37.16 -0.38 15.54
CA ILE A 162 -38.06 0.28 16.50
C ILE A 162 -39.19 0.99 15.75
N ASP A 163 -38.88 1.74 14.69
CA ASP A 163 -39.86 2.46 13.88
C ASP A 163 -40.87 1.47 13.24
N LEU A 164 -40.40 0.31 12.76
CA LEU A 164 -41.26 -0.75 12.21
C LEU A 164 -42.18 -1.36 13.29
N LEU A 165 -41.66 -1.58 14.51
CA LEU A 165 -42.48 -2.08 15.62
C LEU A 165 -43.54 -1.07 16.06
N GLU A 166 -43.24 0.23 15.99
CA GLU A 166 -44.19 1.30 16.29
C GLU A 166 -45.34 1.32 15.28
N GLN A 167 -45.04 1.22 13.98
CA GLN A 167 -46.05 1.05 12.93
C GLN A 167 -46.91 -0.20 13.14
N GLN A 168 -46.29 -1.33 13.50
CA GLN A 168 -47.02 -2.57 13.78
C GLN A 168 -47.94 -2.44 15.00
N GLN A 169 -47.53 -1.70 16.05
CA GLN A 169 -48.40 -1.44 17.19
C GLN A 169 -49.61 -0.59 16.80
N GLU A 170 -49.44 0.44 15.97
CA GLU A 170 -50.53 1.29 15.51
C GLU A 170 -51.56 0.49 14.69
N VAL A 171 -51.09 -0.38 13.80
CA VAL A 171 -51.95 -1.30 13.04
C VAL A 171 -52.68 -2.28 13.96
N THR A 172 -51.98 -2.84 14.96
CA THR A 172 -52.54 -3.78 15.95
C THR A 172 -53.60 -3.10 16.83
N GLU A 173 -53.43 -1.82 17.13
CA GLU A 173 -54.36 -0.99 17.89
C GLU A 173 -55.63 -0.68 17.09
N LYS A 174 -55.49 -0.26 15.83
CA LYS A 174 -56.62 -0.05 14.90
C LYS A 174 -57.45 -1.33 14.72
N LEU A 175 -56.80 -2.47 14.48
CA LEU A 175 -57.48 -3.78 14.35
C LEU A 175 -58.19 -4.21 15.65
N GLY A 176 -57.67 -3.81 16.81
CA GLY A 176 -58.24 -4.17 18.10
C GLY A 176 -59.63 -3.62 18.39
N SER A 177 -59.97 -2.49 17.78
CA SER A 177 -61.30 -1.86 17.90
C SER A 177 -62.43 -2.71 17.30
N HIS A 178 -62.09 -3.65 16.40
CA HIS A 178 -63.05 -4.49 15.68
C HIS A 178 -63.16 -5.92 16.22
N PHE A 179 -62.32 -6.32 17.19
CA PHE A 179 -62.30 -7.70 17.71
C PHE A 179 -63.13 -7.90 18.99
N THR A 180 -63.86 -9.01 19.07
CA THR A 180 -64.62 -9.44 20.26
C THR A 180 -64.19 -10.84 20.74
N GLY A 181 -64.45 -11.17 22.01
CA GLY A 181 -64.20 -12.50 22.57
C GLY A 181 -62.73 -12.94 22.59
N LYS A 182 -62.42 -14.13 22.06
CA LYS A 182 -61.06 -14.73 22.06
C LYS A 182 -60.07 -13.91 21.22
N SER A 183 -60.50 -13.30 20.10
CA SER A 183 -59.67 -12.49 19.21
C SER A 183 -59.15 -11.22 19.89
N LEU A 184 -59.98 -10.58 20.75
CA LEU A 184 -59.55 -9.44 21.56
C LEU A 184 -58.46 -9.84 22.58
N LYS A 185 -58.57 -11.04 23.16
CA LYS A 185 -57.55 -11.57 24.09
C LYS A 185 -56.22 -11.83 23.39
N TYR A 186 -56.24 -12.36 22.16
CA TYR A 186 -55.02 -12.52 21.35
C TYR A 186 -54.42 -11.17 20.96
N ASN A 187 -55.24 -10.21 20.55
CA ASN A 187 -54.75 -8.88 20.18
C ASN A 187 -54.09 -8.13 21.35
N LYS A 188 -54.68 -8.18 22.56
CA LYS A 188 -54.06 -7.62 23.78
C LYS A 188 -52.72 -8.28 24.09
N LYS A 189 -52.59 -9.59 23.88
CA LYS A 189 -51.31 -10.29 24.02
C LYS A 189 -50.30 -9.80 22.98
N THR A 190 -50.70 -9.65 21.71
CA THR A 190 -49.84 -9.14 20.64
C THR A 190 -49.32 -7.74 20.95
N LYS A 191 -50.19 -6.81 21.35
CA LYS A 191 -49.80 -5.44 21.73
C LYS A 191 -48.77 -5.44 22.88
N LYS A 192 -49.00 -6.25 23.92
CA LYS A 192 -48.06 -6.37 25.05
C LYS A 192 -46.70 -6.93 24.62
N LEU A 193 -46.69 -7.86 23.67
CA LEU A 193 -45.49 -8.52 23.15
C LEU A 193 -44.66 -7.58 22.28
N LEU A 194 -45.32 -6.82 21.38
CA LEU A 194 -44.69 -5.76 20.59
C LEU A 194 -44.12 -4.64 21.47
N ALA A 195 -44.86 -4.20 22.50
CA ALA A 195 -44.38 -3.18 23.45
C ALA A 195 -43.16 -3.65 24.25
N LYS A 196 -43.11 -4.95 24.61
CA LYS A 196 -41.97 -5.55 25.28
C LYS A 196 -40.74 -5.60 24.36
N LEU A 197 -40.92 -5.98 23.09
CA LEU A 197 -39.85 -5.99 22.09
C LEU A 197 -39.31 -4.58 21.84
N GLN A 198 -40.19 -3.61 21.60
CA GLN A 198 -39.81 -2.20 21.41
C GLN A 198 -39.01 -1.69 22.61
N LYS A 199 -39.50 -1.92 23.84
CA LYS A 199 -38.78 -1.50 25.05
C LYS A 199 -37.39 -2.14 25.18
N SER A 200 -37.26 -3.41 24.77
CA SER A 200 -35.96 -4.09 24.79
C SER A 200 -34.99 -3.53 23.76
N LEU A 201 -35.45 -3.22 22.54
CA LEU A 201 -34.61 -2.62 21.50
C LEU A 201 -34.24 -1.18 21.86
N GLN A 202 -35.18 -0.42 22.44
CA GLN A 202 -34.92 0.95 22.92
C GLN A 202 -33.80 0.97 23.98
N GLN A 203 -33.83 0.03 24.92
CA GLN A 203 -32.77 -0.09 25.93
C GLN A 203 -31.38 -0.42 25.35
N GLU A 204 -31.32 -1.07 24.18
CA GLU A 204 -30.05 -1.32 23.48
C GLU A 204 -29.62 -0.09 22.68
N LEU A 205 -30.57 0.58 22.02
CA LEU A 205 -30.34 1.83 21.31
C LEU A 205 -29.81 2.92 22.25
N ASP A 206 -30.38 3.05 23.46
CA ASP A 206 -29.97 4.05 24.45
C ASP A 206 -28.50 3.90 24.90
N LYS A 207 -27.91 2.70 24.74
CA LYS A 207 -26.49 2.45 25.04
C LYS A 207 -25.55 2.81 23.88
N MET A 208 -26.06 2.84 22.65
CA MET A 208 -25.24 3.08 21.45
C MET A 208 -24.55 4.45 21.45
N PRO A 209 -25.20 5.58 21.83
CA PRO A 209 -24.54 6.88 21.88
C PRO A 209 -23.31 6.90 22.80
N THR A 210 -23.38 6.22 23.95
CA THR A 210 -22.25 6.15 24.88
C THR A 210 -21.09 5.33 24.33
N LEU A 211 -21.39 4.21 23.66
CA LEU A 211 -20.38 3.38 23.00
C LEU A 211 -19.71 4.14 21.85
N LEU A 212 -20.51 4.81 21.00
CA LEU A 212 -19.99 5.63 19.90
C LEU A 212 -19.08 6.76 20.39
N ALA A 213 -19.45 7.43 21.49
CA ALA A 213 -18.61 8.46 22.09
C ALA A 213 -17.29 7.88 22.63
N GLN A 214 -17.33 6.74 23.32
CA GLN A 214 -16.13 6.08 23.87
C GLN A 214 -15.21 5.55 22.75
N THR A 215 -15.77 4.90 21.73
CA THR A 215 -15.01 4.39 20.58
C THR A 215 -14.42 5.54 19.77
N GLY A 216 -15.18 6.61 19.54
CA GLY A 216 -14.68 7.80 18.85
C GLY A 216 -13.57 8.53 19.61
N GLU A 217 -13.65 8.60 20.94
CA GLU A 217 -12.61 9.21 21.77
C GLU A 217 -11.34 8.34 21.80
N LEU A 218 -11.47 7.03 21.98
CA LEU A 218 -10.33 6.10 21.88
C LEU A 218 -9.64 6.21 20.53
N GLN A 219 -10.42 6.23 19.44
CA GLN A 219 -9.87 6.37 18.09
C GLN A 219 -9.04 7.66 18.00
N LYS A 220 -9.58 8.82 18.42
CA LYS A 220 -8.81 10.08 18.43
C LYS A 220 -7.52 10.01 19.24
N GLN A 221 -7.55 9.36 20.40
CA GLN A 221 -6.36 9.21 21.25
C GLN A 221 -5.30 8.34 20.58
N LEU A 222 -5.69 7.21 19.97
CA LEU A 222 -4.81 6.36 19.18
C LEU A 222 -4.22 7.10 17.98
N GLU A 223 -5.06 7.84 17.23
CA GLU A 223 -4.62 8.63 16.08
C GLU A 223 -3.60 9.72 16.48
N ASN A 224 -3.79 10.34 17.65
CA ASN A 224 -2.86 11.35 18.16
C ASN A 224 -1.56 10.71 18.67
N ALA A 225 -1.65 9.58 19.39
CA ALA A 225 -0.48 8.82 19.84
C ALA A 225 0.37 8.36 18.65
N TYR A 226 -0.28 7.83 17.61
CA TYR A 226 0.34 7.44 16.34
C TYR A 226 1.04 8.61 15.65
N LYS A 227 0.40 9.78 15.56
CA LYS A 227 1.05 10.96 14.94
C LYS A 227 2.26 11.42 15.73
N GLU A 228 2.18 11.42 17.05
CA GLU A 228 3.28 11.87 17.91
C GLU A 228 4.44 10.87 17.89
N SER A 229 4.15 9.56 17.87
CA SER A 229 5.18 8.53 17.71
C SER A 229 5.80 8.59 16.30
N LEU A 230 4.99 8.74 15.24
CA LEU A 230 5.48 8.90 13.87
C LEU A 230 6.34 10.16 13.73
N ARG A 231 5.91 11.28 14.31
CA ARG A 231 6.69 12.52 14.32
C ARG A 231 8.03 12.32 15.04
N ARG A 232 8.02 11.71 16.22
CA ARG A 232 9.26 11.39 16.97
C ARG A 232 10.17 10.43 16.19
N ALA A 233 9.60 9.46 15.48
CA ALA A 233 10.32 8.51 14.64
C ALA A 233 11.04 9.20 13.47
N LEU A 234 10.31 10.03 12.74
CA LEU A 234 10.80 10.72 11.55
C LEU A 234 11.81 11.81 11.91
N PHE A 235 11.51 12.60 12.94
CA PHE A 235 12.39 13.68 13.43
C PHE A 235 13.38 13.22 14.50
N ARG A 236 13.61 11.91 14.63
CA ARG A 236 14.68 11.41 15.48
C ARG A 236 16.01 11.89 14.91
N GLN A 237 16.66 12.80 15.63
CA GLN A 237 18.00 13.24 15.26
C GLN A 237 19.02 12.23 15.76
N ARG A 238 19.94 11.84 14.87
CA ARG A 238 21.12 11.03 15.22
C ARG A 238 21.91 11.70 16.34
N GLN A 239 22.26 10.92 17.35
CA GLN A 239 23.16 11.36 18.41
C GLN A 239 24.61 11.10 17.99
N LEU A 240 25.41 12.14 17.94
CA LEU A 240 26.85 12.02 17.69
C LEU A 240 27.57 11.62 18.99
N PRO A 241 28.63 10.79 18.91
CA PRO A 241 29.44 10.46 20.07
C PRO A 241 29.93 11.72 20.79
N ALA A 242 29.66 11.83 22.08
CA ALA A 242 29.96 13.01 22.89
C ALA A 242 31.42 13.02 23.36
N SER A 243 32.05 11.84 23.45
CA SER A 243 33.40 11.66 23.96
C SER A 243 34.34 11.03 22.94
N MET A 244 35.64 11.31 23.06
CA MET A 244 36.66 10.67 22.22
C MET A 244 36.69 9.15 22.39
N ALA A 245 36.33 8.64 23.57
CA ALA A 245 36.21 7.21 23.83
C ALA A 245 35.06 6.59 23.02
N GLU A 246 33.89 7.23 22.95
CA GLU A 246 32.78 6.78 22.13
C GLU A 246 33.09 6.86 20.62
N TRP A 247 33.90 7.83 20.19
CA TRP A 247 34.39 7.87 18.80
C TRP A 247 35.31 6.68 18.48
N GLN A 248 36.18 6.28 19.43
CA GLN A 248 37.02 5.10 19.27
C GLN A 248 36.21 3.80 19.23
N THR A 249 35.15 3.68 20.05
CA THR A 249 34.26 2.52 20.00
C THR A 249 33.49 2.47 18.70
N LEU A 250 32.96 3.60 18.21
CA LEU A 250 32.26 3.68 16.93
C LEU A 250 33.18 3.33 15.76
N LEU A 251 34.42 3.83 15.74
CA LEU A 251 35.42 3.45 14.73
C LEU A 251 35.78 1.96 14.81
N GLY A 252 35.89 1.43 16.03
CA GLY A 252 36.08 0.01 16.28
C GLY A 252 34.93 -0.82 15.69
N GLU A 253 33.68 -0.45 15.96
CA GLU A 253 32.50 -1.10 15.40
C GLU A 253 32.44 -1.02 13.87
N ILE A 254 32.69 0.15 13.29
CA ILE A 254 32.73 0.33 11.83
C ILE A 254 33.82 -0.55 11.20
N SER A 255 34.96 -0.71 11.86
CA SER A 255 36.04 -1.58 11.36
C SER A 255 35.65 -3.06 11.31
N THR A 256 34.60 -3.48 12.06
CA THR A 256 34.09 -4.86 12.02
C THR A 256 33.16 -5.12 10.83
N ILE A 257 32.58 -4.08 10.20
CA ILE A 257 31.63 -4.21 9.09
C ILE A 257 32.16 -5.09 7.95
N PRO A 258 33.40 -4.90 7.44
CA PRO A 258 33.91 -5.75 6.36
C PRO A 258 33.92 -7.23 6.75
N SER A 259 34.25 -7.55 8.01
CA SER A 259 34.24 -8.92 8.50
C SER A 259 32.83 -9.49 8.62
N LEU A 260 31.84 -8.67 9.01
CA LEU A 260 30.43 -9.06 9.08
C LEU A 260 29.86 -9.33 7.68
N LEU A 261 30.15 -8.46 6.71
CA LEU A 261 29.76 -8.67 5.31
C LEU A 261 30.39 -9.92 4.71
N LEU A 262 31.68 -10.16 5.00
CA LEU A 262 32.37 -11.37 4.56
C LEU A 262 31.74 -12.61 5.19
N GLN A 263 31.38 -12.56 6.48
CA GLN A 263 30.67 -13.66 7.15
C GLN A 263 29.30 -13.92 6.51
N GLN A 264 28.52 -12.88 6.21
CA GLN A 264 27.23 -13.02 5.52
C GLN A 264 27.39 -13.67 4.14
N LEU A 265 28.39 -13.25 3.35
CA LEU A 265 28.68 -13.85 2.06
C LEU A 265 29.15 -15.31 2.17
N LEU A 266 29.97 -15.63 3.17
CA LEU A 266 30.43 -16.99 3.44
C LEU A 266 29.28 -17.90 3.90
N LEU A 267 28.39 -17.41 4.75
CA LEU A 267 27.19 -18.14 5.19
C LEU A 267 26.22 -18.37 4.04
N THR A 268 26.02 -17.36 3.19
CA THR A 268 25.25 -17.48 1.94
C THR A 268 25.86 -18.57 1.05
N GLY A 269 27.20 -18.56 0.88
CA GLY A 269 27.92 -19.59 0.14
C GLY A 269 27.76 -20.99 0.74
N ARG A 270 27.84 -21.13 2.06
CA ARG A 270 27.57 -22.41 2.77
C ARG A 270 26.13 -22.86 2.61
N GLY A 271 25.17 -21.93 2.67
CA GLY A 271 23.75 -22.18 2.44
C GLY A 271 23.50 -22.75 1.04
N PHE A 272 24.16 -22.20 0.02
CA PHE A 272 24.16 -22.79 -1.33
C PHE A 272 24.76 -24.18 -1.35
N ILE A 273 25.95 -24.39 -0.78
CA ILE A 273 26.61 -25.71 -0.76
C ILE A 273 25.70 -26.76 -0.10
N GLN A 274 25.11 -26.41 1.04
CA GLN A 274 24.19 -27.30 1.75
C GLN A 274 22.92 -27.59 0.92
N ALA A 275 22.32 -26.56 0.31
CA ALA A 275 21.17 -26.72 -0.56
C ALA A 275 21.49 -27.61 -1.78
N PHE A 276 22.68 -27.46 -2.36
CA PHE A 276 23.14 -28.31 -3.46
C PHE A 276 23.37 -29.76 -3.04
N GLN A 277 23.92 -30.01 -1.85
CA GLN A 277 24.14 -31.35 -1.32
C GLN A 277 22.83 -32.07 -0.97
N GLN A 278 21.83 -31.32 -0.50
CA GLN A 278 20.52 -31.87 -0.12
C GLN A 278 19.58 -32.05 -1.32
N THR A 279 19.96 -31.56 -2.51
CA THR A 279 19.13 -31.64 -3.71
C THR A 279 19.21 -33.03 -4.35
N PRO A 280 18.09 -33.75 -4.53
CA PRO A 280 18.07 -35.07 -5.15
C PRO A 280 18.49 -35.05 -6.62
N ALA A 281 19.12 -36.12 -7.11
CA ALA A 281 19.63 -36.24 -8.48
C ALA A 281 18.57 -35.98 -9.58
N GLN A 282 17.30 -36.33 -9.32
CA GLN A 282 16.19 -36.07 -10.24
C GLN A 282 15.97 -34.56 -10.47
N ARG A 283 16.11 -33.74 -9.42
CA ARG A 283 15.96 -32.28 -9.55
C ARG A 283 17.09 -31.69 -10.37
N TRP A 284 18.31 -32.22 -10.28
CA TRP A 284 19.43 -31.75 -11.10
C TRP A 284 19.21 -31.92 -12.60
N ILE A 285 18.57 -33.01 -13.04
CA ILE A 285 18.18 -33.21 -14.44
C ILE A 285 17.20 -32.09 -14.87
N VAL A 286 16.23 -31.78 -14.02
CA VAL A 286 15.28 -30.67 -14.26
C VAL A 286 16.01 -29.33 -14.31
N ILE A 287 16.95 -29.05 -13.39
CA ILE A 287 17.79 -27.84 -13.40
C ILE A 287 18.49 -27.72 -14.75
N SER A 288 19.17 -28.78 -15.20
CA SER A 288 19.92 -28.75 -16.45
C SER A 288 19.03 -28.48 -17.67
N ILE A 289 17.85 -29.12 -17.74
CA ILE A 289 16.90 -28.90 -18.84
C ILE A 289 16.37 -27.46 -18.82
N VAL A 290 15.90 -26.98 -17.67
CA VAL A 290 15.32 -25.63 -17.54
C VAL A 290 16.37 -24.55 -17.80
N LEU A 291 17.60 -24.76 -17.32
CA LEU A 291 18.73 -23.85 -17.57
C LEU A 291 19.10 -23.81 -19.05
N LEU A 292 19.09 -24.96 -19.74
CA LEU A 292 19.34 -25.03 -21.17
C LEU A 292 18.25 -24.28 -21.96
N ILE A 293 16.97 -24.48 -21.61
CA ILE A 293 15.84 -23.75 -22.19
C ILE A 293 16.00 -22.24 -21.97
N TRP A 294 16.37 -21.82 -20.75
CA TRP A 294 16.58 -20.41 -20.42
C TRP A 294 17.72 -19.77 -21.22
N LEU A 295 18.86 -20.46 -21.39
CA LEU A 295 19.99 -19.97 -22.18
C LEU A 295 19.64 -19.89 -23.68
N ILE A 296 18.88 -20.85 -24.21
CA ILE A 296 18.37 -20.77 -25.59
C ILE A 296 17.43 -19.57 -25.74
N LEU A 297 16.49 -19.40 -24.80
CA LEU A 297 15.52 -18.31 -24.81
C LEU A 297 16.20 -16.93 -24.76
N THR A 298 17.18 -16.75 -23.87
CA THR A 298 17.90 -15.47 -23.73
C THR A 298 18.76 -15.15 -24.96
N LYS A 299 19.42 -16.15 -25.56
CA LYS A 299 20.14 -15.97 -26.84
C LYS A 299 19.17 -15.63 -27.97
N GLY A 300 18.04 -16.32 -28.06
CA GLY A 300 16.98 -16.06 -29.02
C GLY A 300 16.39 -14.65 -28.87
N MET A 301 16.14 -14.23 -27.64
CA MET A 301 15.65 -12.90 -27.28
C MET A 301 16.61 -11.79 -27.73
N ARG A 302 17.93 -11.97 -27.53
CA ARG A 302 18.94 -11.01 -28.03
C ARG A 302 18.91 -10.88 -29.56
N ALA A 303 18.81 -12.01 -30.27
CA ALA A 303 18.72 -12.03 -31.72
C ALA A 303 17.41 -11.35 -32.21
N TRP A 304 16.29 -11.63 -31.53
CA TRP A 304 14.99 -11.03 -31.81
C TRP A 304 15.00 -9.51 -31.60
N PHE A 305 15.51 -9.02 -30.46
CA PHE A 305 15.68 -7.59 -30.21
C PHE A 305 16.53 -6.92 -31.29
N THR A 306 17.61 -7.57 -31.72
CA THR A 306 18.50 -7.02 -32.75
C THR A 306 17.81 -6.92 -34.10
N ARG A 307 17.02 -7.94 -34.48
CA ARG A 307 16.21 -7.90 -35.71
C ARG A 307 15.20 -6.76 -35.66
N ILE A 308 14.45 -6.64 -34.57
CA ILE A 308 13.42 -5.60 -34.41
C ILE A 308 14.03 -4.22 -34.44
N ILE A 309 15.13 -3.99 -33.72
CA ILE A 309 15.84 -2.71 -33.72
C ILE A 309 16.25 -2.35 -35.16
N ASN A 310 16.90 -3.26 -35.88
CA ASN A 310 17.34 -2.99 -37.26
C ASN A 310 16.16 -2.72 -38.21
N THR A 311 15.02 -3.40 -38.04
CA THR A 311 13.82 -3.15 -38.85
C THR A 311 13.18 -1.80 -38.56
N LEU A 312 13.09 -1.42 -37.29
CA LEU A 312 12.48 -0.16 -36.86
C LEU A 312 13.37 1.05 -37.14
N ASP A 313 14.70 0.89 -37.04
CA ASP A 313 15.68 1.94 -37.31
C ASP A 313 15.72 2.32 -38.81
N SER A 314 15.27 1.41 -39.69
CA SER A 314 15.21 1.63 -41.15
C SER A 314 14.05 2.54 -41.62
N GLN A 315 13.07 2.85 -40.75
CA GLN A 315 11.96 3.73 -41.11
C GLN A 315 12.34 5.22 -40.96
N LYS A 316 12.16 6.00 -42.04
CA LYS A 316 12.52 7.43 -42.12
C LYS A 316 11.62 8.34 -41.28
N GLU A 317 10.36 7.98 -41.06
CA GLU A 317 9.44 8.72 -40.20
C GLU A 317 9.11 7.88 -38.97
N ARG A 318 9.70 8.25 -37.82
CA ARG A 318 9.55 7.49 -36.57
C ARG A 318 8.45 8.11 -35.72
N SER A 319 7.48 7.28 -35.29
CA SER A 319 6.57 7.69 -34.23
C SER A 319 7.32 7.81 -32.90
N ARG A 320 6.73 8.53 -31.93
CA ARG A 320 7.37 8.70 -30.61
C ARG A 320 7.48 7.39 -29.85
N LEU A 321 6.55 6.43 -29.98
CA LEU A 321 6.75 5.10 -29.40
C LEU A 321 7.89 4.35 -30.04
N VAL A 322 8.07 4.43 -31.36
CA VAL A 322 9.16 3.69 -32.00
C VAL A 322 10.49 4.13 -31.39
N ASN A 323 10.67 5.42 -31.09
CA ASN A 323 11.87 5.90 -30.39
C ASN A 323 11.96 5.42 -28.94
N HIS A 324 10.88 5.47 -28.15
CA HIS A 324 10.90 4.97 -26.77
C HIS A 324 11.06 3.45 -26.66
N LEU A 325 10.43 2.69 -27.57
CA LEU A 325 10.57 1.24 -27.69
C LEU A 325 11.96 0.85 -28.16
N LEU A 326 12.54 1.57 -29.13
CA LEU A 326 13.93 1.36 -29.55
C LEU A 326 14.89 1.60 -28.38
N LEU A 327 14.66 2.64 -27.57
CA LEU A 327 15.43 2.89 -26.36
C LEU A 327 15.27 1.74 -25.36
N GLY A 328 14.05 1.30 -25.05
CA GLY A 328 13.80 0.15 -24.17
C GLY A 328 14.41 -1.16 -24.68
N LEU A 329 14.23 -1.48 -25.95
CA LEU A 329 14.76 -2.67 -26.61
C LEU A 329 16.29 -2.65 -26.64
N SER A 330 16.90 -1.49 -26.89
CA SER A 330 18.35 -1.33 -26.86
C SER A 330 18.92 -1.55 -25.45
N LEU A 331 18.24 -1.06 -24.42
CA LEU A 331 18.59 -1.33 -23.01
C LEU A 331 18.48 -2.81 -22.68
N LEU A 332 17.38 -3.47 -23.07
CA LEU A 332 17.20 -4.91 -22.86
C LEU A 332 18.27 -5.72 -23.59
N ARG A 333 18.65 -5.32 -24.81
CA ARG A 333 19.73 -5.95 -25.60
C ARG A 333 21.10 -5.77 -24.93
N MET A 334 21.40 -4.58 -24.42
CA MET A 334 22.67 -4.29 -23.72
C MET A 334 22.78 -5.09 -22.42
N ASN A 335 21.65 -5.28 -21.72
CA ASN A 335 21.59 -5.98 -20.44
C ASN A 335 21.23 -7.47 -20.55
N THR A 336 21.12 -8.05 -21.76
CA THR A 336 20.70 -9.45 -21.93
C THR A 336 21.66 -10.42 -21.25
N GLY A 337 22.95 -10.12 -21.21
CA GLY A 337 23.94 -10.92 -20.47
C GLY A 337 23.66 -10.94 -18.96
N SER A 338 23.41 -9.76 -18.37
CA SER A 338 23.05 -9.63 -16.96
C SER A 338 21.73 -10.35 -16.65
N ILE A 339 20.72 -10.22 -17.51
CA ILE A 339 19.43 -10.93 -17.39
C ILE A 339 19.64 -12.45 -17.44
N ALA A 340 20.51 -12.94 -18.33
CA ALA A 340 20.80 -14.36 -18.43
C ALA A 340 21.44 -14.90 -17.14
N VAL A 341 22.45 -14.21 -16.60
CA VAL A 341 23.10 -14.57 -15.33
C VAL A 341 22.09 -14.54 -14.18
N THR A 342 21.32 -13.46 -14.06
CA THR A 342 20.30 -13.35 -12.99
C THR A 342 19.25 -14.46 -13.08
N GLY A 343 18.76 -14.76 -14.29
CA GLY A 343 17.80 -15.85 -14.48
C GLY A 343 18.37 -17.22 -14.11
N VAL A 344 19.65 -17.48 -14.39
CA VAL A 344 20.32 -18.72 -13.93
C VAL A 344 20.34 -18.78 -12.40
N VAL A 345 20.72 -17.70 -11.72
CA VAL A 345 20.77 -17.68 -10.25
C VAL A 345 19.36 -17.82 -9.65
N LEU A 346 18.34 -17.15 -10.21
CA LEU A 346 16.95 -17.27 -9.75
C LEU A 346 16.40 -18.69 -9.94
N LEU A 347 16.71 -19.34 -11.07
CA LEU A 347 16.35 -20.75 -11.30
C LEU A 347 17.03 -21.68 -10.29
N LEU A 348 18.29 -21.43 -9.95
CA LEU A 348 19.01 -22.17 -8.92
C LEU A 348 18.38 -21.95 -7.54
N LEU A 349 18.03 -20.71 -7.18
CA LEU A 349 17.32 -20.40 -5.93
C LEU A 349 15.96 -21.12 -5.86
N TRP A 350 15.19 -21.09 -6.95
CA TRP A 350 13.87 -21.68 -7.00
C TRP A 350 13.90 -23.21 -6.84
N LEU A 351 14.89 -23.89 -7.43
CA LEU A 351 14.96 -25.35 -7.38
C LEU A 351 15.70 -25.92 -6.17
N THR A 352 16.69 -25.19 -5.62
CA THR A 352 17.49 -25.66 -4.47
C THR A 352 16.88 -25.26 -3.13
N GLN A 353 15.95 -24.29 -3.09
CA GLN A 353 15.24 -23.82 -1.89
C GLN A 353 16.18 -23.61 -0.69
N PRO A 354 17.16 -22.70 -0.81
CA PRO A 354 18.12 -22.46 0.27
C PRO A 354 17.47 -21.77 1.47
N THR A 355 18.24 -21.60 2.55
CA THR A 355 17.77 -20.89 3.75
C THR A 355 17.29 -19.46 3.43
N GLN A 356 16.36 -18.95 4.22
CA GLN A 356 15.74 -17.62 4.01
C GLN A 356 16.80 -16.50 3.92
N LEU A 357 17.84 -16.54 4.77
CA LEU A 357 18.95 -15.58 4.71
C LEU A 357 19.69 -15.63 3.37
N THR A 358 20.00 -16.84 2.87
CA THR A 358 20.68 -17.04 1.59
C THR A 358 19.84 -16.48 0.43
N LEU A 359 18.53 -16.70 0.48
CA LEU A 359 17.60 -16.17 -0.51
C LEU A 359 17.59 -14.64 -0.52
N ILE A 360 17.41 -14.01 0.64
CA ILE A 360 17.32 -12.54 0.78
C ILE A 360 18.62 -11.88 0.31
N VAL A 361 19.78 -12.33 0.81
CA VAL A 361 21.09 -11.76 0.45
C VAL A 361 21.34 -11.89 -1.05
N THR A 362 21.03 -13.05 -1.64
CA THR A 362 21.21 -13.26 -3.08
C THR A 362 20.29 -12.36 -3.90
N LEU A 363 19.03 -12.21 -3.48
CA LEU A 363 18.07 -11.36 -4.18
C LEU A 363 18.50 -9.88 -4.15
N ILE A 364 18.97 -9.39 -3.00
CA ILE A 364 19.52 -8.03 -2.85
C ILE A 364 20.68 -7.82 -3.83
N LEU A 365 21.66 -8.73 -3.86
CA LEU A 365 22.80 -8.65 -4.76
C LEU A 365 22.38 -8.65 -6.24
N LEU A 366 21.43 -9.52 -6.62
CA LEU A 366 20.93 -9.60 -7.99
C LEU A 366 20.18 -8.33 -8.42
N LEU A 367 19.31 -7.79 -7.55
CA LEU A 367 18.54 -6.59 -7.84
C LEU A 367 19.43 -5.36 -7.98
N ILE A 368 20.40 -5.19 -7.07
CA ILE A 368 21.35 -4.07 -7.14
C ILE A 368 22.29 -4.22 -8.35
N TRP A 369 22.73 -5.45 -8.65
CA TRP A 369 23.50 -5.72 -9.87
C TRP A 369 22.73 -5.34 -11.14
N LEU A 370 21.47 -5.77 -11.28
CA LEU A 370 20.65 -5.41 -12.43
C LEU A 370 20.37 -3.91 -12.51
N GLY A 371 20.05 -3.27 -11.38
CA GLY A 371 19.81 -1.83 -11.31
C GLY A 371 21.02 -1.01 -11.73
N THR A 372 22.21 -1.35 -11.22
CA THR A 372 23.46 -0.66 -11.58
C THR A 372 23.80 -0.83 -13.06
N GLN A 373 23.66 -2.04 -13.62
CA GLN A 373 23.90 -2.29 -15.06
C GLN A 373 22.92 -1.54 -15.96
N LEU A 374 21.64 -1.47 -15.56
CA LEU A 374 20.62 -0.71 -16.26
C LEU A 374 20.96 0.79 -16.27
N LEU A 375 21.32 1.36 -15.12
CA LEU A 375 21.69 2.78 -15.01
C LEU A 375 22.95 3.12 -15.82
N ILE A 376 23.95 2.25 -15.83
CA ILE A 376 25.16 2.42 -16.64
C ILE A 376 24.81 2.39 -18.13
N SER A 377 24.01 1.42 -18.56
CA SER A 377 23.58 1.28 -19.95
C SER A 377 22.74 2.47 -20.42
N LEU A 378 21.83 2.95 -19.56
CA LEU A 378 20.98 4.11 -19.82
C LEU A 378 21.81 5.40 -19.93
N SER A 379 22.73 5.62 -18.99
CA SER A 379 23.66 6.75 -19.03
C SER A 379 24.48 6.76 -20.32
N TRP A 380 25.02 5.60 -20.71
CA TRP A 380 25.77 5.47 -21.96
C TRP A 380 24.91 5.83 -23.18
N LEU A 381 23.72 5.25 -23.30
CA LEU A 381 22.86 5.45 -24.46
C LEU A 381 22.41 6.91 -24.60
N LEU A 382 21.98 7.53 -23.50
CA LEU A 382 21.55 8.94 -23.48
C LEU A 382 22.67 9.93 -23.80
N LEU A 383 23.93 9.59 -23.49
CA LEU A 383 25.07 10.51 -23.64
C LEU A 383 25.91 10.29 -24.90
N SER A 384 25.84 9.09 -25.48
CA SER A 384 26.58 8.72 -26.69
C SER A 384 25.87 9.15 -27.98
N ASP A 385 24.54 9.20 -27.99
CA ASP A 385 23.75 9.62 -29.16
C ASP A 385 23.66 11.15 -29.34
N LEU A 386 24.18 11.93 -28.38
CA LEU A 386 24.26 13.40 -28.48
C LEU A 386 25.36 13.84 -29.45
N GLN A 387 25.14 14.94 -30.18
CA GLN A 387 26.17 15.59 -30.98
C GLN A 387 26.62 16.91 -30.31
N PRO A 388 27.89 17.07 -29.89
CA PRO A 388 28.96 16.06 -29.83
C PRO A 388 28.77 15.07 -28.65
N PRO A 389 29.29 13.83 -28.78
CA PRO A 389 29.09 12.78 -27.78
C PRO A 389 29.79 13.13 -26.47
N ARG A 390 29.10 12.92 -25.34
CA ARG A 390 29.57 13.32 -24.00
C ARG A 390 30.15 12.13 -23.22
N THR A 391 31.09 11.42 -23.84
CA THR A 391 31.72 10.19 -23.30
C THR A 391 32.43 10.38 -21.95
N LYS A 392 33.00 11.56 -21.70
CA LYS A 392 33.62 11.88 -20.39
C LYS A 392 32.60 11.89 -19.25
N LEU A 393 31.40 12.42 -19.50
CA LEU A 393 30.33 12.49 -18.49
C LEU A 393 29.74 11.10 -18.22
N SER A 394 29.60 10.25 -19.25
CA SER A 394 29.12 8.88 -19.08
C SER A 394 30.13 8.01 -18.31
N LEU A 395 31.43 8.23 -18.49
CA LEU A 395 32.48 7.57 -17.70
C LEU A 395 32.46 8.00 -16.22
N GLN A 396 32.30 9.31 -15.96
CA GLN A 396 32.16 9.83 -14.59
C GLN A 396 30.93 9.24 -13.90
N LEU A 397 29.79 9.21 -14.59
CA LEU A 397 28.56 8.61 -14.10
C LEU A 397 28.72 7.11 -13.84
N ARG A 398 29.39 6.38 -14.73
CA ARG A 398 29.66 4.95 -14.52
C ARG A 398 30.41 4.71 -13.20
N GLY A 399 31.46 5.49 -12.93
CA GLY A 399 32.20 5.37 -11.67
C GLY A 399 31.33 5.65 -10.45
N LEU A 400 30.55 6.73 -10.49
CA LEU A 400 29.62 7.09 -9.41
C LEU A 400 28.53 6.03 -9.18
N ILE A 401 27.93 5.50 -10.26
CA ILE A 401 26.90 4.45 -10.18
C ILE A 401 27.49 3.17 -9.57
N ILE A 402 28.73 2.80 -9.91
CA ILE A 402 29.39 1.62 -9.32
C ILE A 402 29.64 1.83 -7.83
N VAL A 403 30.21 2.96 -7.43
CA VAL A 403 30.47 3.28 -6.02
C VAL A 403 29.17 3.29 -5.22
N LEU A 404 28.13 3.94 -5.75
CA LEU A 404 26.83 3.98 -5.11
C LEU A 404 26.17 2.60 -5.06
N GLY A 405 26.33 1.79 -6.11
CA GLY A 405 25.85 0.41 -6.16
C GLY A 405 26.48 -0.46 -5.07
N ILE A 406 27.81 -0.39 -4.90
CA ILE A 406 28.52 -1.08 -3.82
C ILE A 406 28.02 -0.60 -2.46
N LEU A 407 27.86 0.71 -2.29
CA LEU A 407 27.39 1.25 -1.02
C LEU A 407 25.95 0.86 -0.72
N THR A 408 25.09 0.79 -1.73
CA THR A 408 23.71 0.28 -1.62
C THR A 408 23.70 -1.18 -1.19
N VAL A 409 24.63 -2.00 -1.71
CA VAL A 409 24.79 -3.40 -1.25
C VAL A 409 25.18 -3.41 0.22
N ILE A 410 26.14 -2.58 0.63
CA ILE A 410 26.59 -2.50 2.02
C ILE A 410 25.44 -2.09 2.94
N THR A 411 24.75 -0.98 2.65
CA THR A 411 23.63 -0.51 3.47
C THR A 411 22.48 -1.50 3.49
N ALA A 412 22.11 -2.08 2.35
CA ALA A 412 21.04 -3.08 2.29
C ALA A 412 21.37 -4.32 3.12
N LEU A 413 22.60 -4.85 3.02
CA LEU A 413 23.03 -6.03 3.78
C LEU A 413 23.15 -5.77 5.29
N LEU A 414 23.47 -4.54 5.69
CA LEU A 414 23.49 -4.12 7.09
C LEU A 414 22.08 -4.00 7.68
N HIS A 415 21.11 -3.62 6.87
CA HIS A 415 19.69 -3.54 7.23
C HIS A 415 18.95 -4.87 7.06
N VAL A 416 19.60 -5.94 6.60
CA VAL A 416 18.99 -7.27 6.64
C VAL A 416 18.83 -7.65 8.11
N GLU A 417 17.60 -7.55 8.61
CA GLU A 417 17.12 -7.90 9.95
C GLU A 417 17.31 -9.39 10.24
N SER A 418 18.56 -9.80 10.37
CA SER A 418 18.91 -11.08 10.98
C SER A 418 19.32 -10.79 12.41
N GLU A 419 18.50 -11.26 13.35
CA GLU A 419 18.59 -11.03 14.81
C GLU A 419 19.99 -11.31 15.39
N GLU A 420 20.76 -12.19 14.74
CA GLU A 420 22.14 -12.52 15.10
C GLU A 420 23.14 -11.36 14.88
N TYR A 421 22.86 -10.45 13.94
CA TYR A 421 23.77 -9.38 13.51
C TYR A 421 23.35 -7.99 13.98
N ALA A 422 22.05 -7.74 14.12
CA ALA A 422 21.51 -6.49 14.68
C ALA A 422 22.06 -6.18 16.09
N SER A 423 22.46 -7.22 16.84
CA SER A 423 23.04 -7.06 18.17
C SER A 423 24.54 -6.74 18.21
N ARG A 424 25.24 -6.73 17.06
CA ARG A 424 26.70 -6.50 16.98
C ARG A 424 27.09 -5.07 16.62
N LEU A 425 26.19 -4.32 16.01
CA LEU A 425 26.39 -2.91 15.65
C LEU A 425 25.48 -2.05 16.53
N SER A 426 26.04 -0.98 17.10
CA SER A 426 25.21 0.04 17.72
C SER A 426 24.36 0.75 16.66
N LEU A 427 23.21 1.26 17.08
CA LEU A 427 22.36 2.05 16.20
C LEU A 427 23.08 3.30 15.66
N THR A 428 23.98 3.88 16.45
CA THR A 428 24.80 5.04 16.03
C THR A 428 25.78 4.68 14.90
N ALA A 429 26.30 3.45 14.86
CA ALA A 429 27.14 2.99 13.77
C ALA A 429 26.35 2.82 12.46
N LEU A 430 25.15 2.22 12.52
CA LEU A 430 24.24 2.10 11.37
C LEU A 430 23.85 3.49 10.84
N ASP A 431 23.45 4.38 11.73
CA ASP A 431 23.10 5.76 11.41
C ASP A 431 24.27 6.52 10.73
N MET A 432 25.51 6.24 11.12
CA MET A 432 26.68 6.86 10.50
C MET A 432 26.89 6.39 9.06
N ILE A 433 26.69 5.09 8.79
CA ILE A 433 26.82 4.51 7.46
C ILE A 433 25.74 5.07 6.53
N ASP A 434 24.50 5.18 7.02
CA ASP A 434 23.40 5.76 6.27
C ASP A 434 23.64 7.23 5.94
N THR A 435 24.16 8.02 6.86
CA THR A 435 24.57 9.39 6.56
C THR A 435 25.67 9.44 5.51
N VAL A 436 26.67 8.55 5.55
CA VAL A 436 27.71 8.48 4.52
C VAL A 436 27.10 8.13 3.16
N PHE A 437 26.14 7.20 3.12
CA PHE A 437 25.38 6.87 1.91
C PHE A 437 24.58 8.07 1.39
N MET A 438 23.83 8.76 2.24
CA MET A 438 23.06 9.95 1.88
C MET A 438 23.94 11.12 1.45
N LEU A 439 25.13 11.29 2.04
CA LEU A 439 26.12 12.27 1.62
C LEU A 439 26.66 11.92 0.23
N LEU A 440 26.99 10.65 -0.02
CA LEU A 440 27.47 10.20 -1.33
C LEU A 440 26.40 10.31 -2.42
N LEU A 441 25.12 10.14 -2.07
CA LEU A 441 24.00 10.44 -2.96
C LEU A 441 23.98 11.91 -3.41
N ALA A 442 24.42 12.85 -2.56
CA ALA A 442 24.46 14.27 -2.90
C ALA A 442 25.39 14.57 -4.09
N LEU A 443 26.47 13.79 -4.24
CA LEU A 443 27.38 13.94 -5.38
C LEU A 443 26.70 13.60 -6.71
N LEU A 444 25.61 12.83 -6.69
CA LEU A 444 24.85 12.45 -7.88
C LEU A 444 24.02 13.62 -8.42
N VAL A 445 23.66 14.61 -7.58
CA VAL A 445 22.91 15.80 -7.98
C VAL A 445 23.65 16.59 -9.07
N LEU A 446 24.97 16.75 -8.95
CA LEU A 446 25.79 17.53 -9.88
C LEU A 446 25.76 16.98 -11.32
N PRO A 447 26.11 15.70 -11.59
CA PRO A 447 26.02 15.16 -12.94
C PRO A 447 24.56 15.05 -13.41
N LEU A 448 23.58 14.81 -12.53
CA LEU A 448 22.17 14.76 -12.91
C LEU A 448 21.66 16.12 -13.40
N MET A 449 22.05 17.21 -12.74
CA MET A 449 21.74 18.57 -13.18
C MET A 449 22.38 18.91 -14.53
N ARG A 450 23.60 18.41 -14.80
CA ARG A 450 24.24 18.54 -16.11
C ARG A 450 23.48 17.78 -17.19
N ILE A 451 23.09 16.53 -16.93
CA ILE A 451 22.27 15.73 -17.86
C ILE A 451 20.93 16.41 -18.11
N ARG A 452 20.26 16.89 -17.06
CA ARG A 452 19.00 17.64 -17.17
C ARG A 452 19.14 18.84 -18.08
N LYS A 453 20.18 19.66 -17.92
CA LYS A 453 20.42 20.84 -18.77
C LYS A 453 20.55 20.44 -20.24
N ILE A 454 21.30 19.38 -20.52
CA ILE A 454 21.50 18.85 -21.88
C ILE A 454 20.18 18.33 -22.47
N MET A 455 19.42 17.56 -21.68
CA MET A 455 18.12 17.02 -22.11
C MET A 455 17.11 18.12 -22.37
N LEU A 456 17.03 19.15 -21.51
CA LEU A 456 16.14 20.29 -21.72
C LEU A 456 16.55 21.13 -22.93
N SER A 457 17.84 21.30 -23.20
CA SER A 457 18.28 21.97 -24.43
C SER A 457 17.86 21.21 -25.68
N ALA A 458 18.00 19.88 -25.69
CA ALA A 458 17.55 19.05 -26.81
C ALA A 458 16.01 19.08 -26.94
N LEU A 459 15.29 19.06 -25.82
CA LEU A 459 13.83 19.07 -25.82
C LEU A 459 13.24 20.42 -26.24
N SER A 460 13.96 21.52 -25.99
CA SER A 460 13.53 22.88 -26.35
C SER A 460 13.33 23.11 -27.84
N GLU A 461 13.93 22.26 -28.69
CA GLU A 461 13.71 22.26 -30.14
C GLU A 461 12.32 21.71 -30.52
N SER A 462 11.73 20.88 -29.67
CA SER A 462 10.48 20.13 -29.96
C SER A 462 9.28 20.54 -29.10
N VAL A 463 9.53 21.14 -27.94
CA VAL A 463 8.49 21.53 -26.95
C VAL A 463 8.62 23.01 -26.66
N GLN A 464 7.56 23.78 -26.91
CA GLN A 464 7.57 25.24 -26.74
C GLN A 464 6.59 25.70 -25.64
N GLY A 465 6.87 26.87 -25.06
CA GLY A 465 5.98 27.58 -24.13
C GLY A 465 5.76 26.86 -22.80
N TYR A 466 4.49 26.79 -22.37
CA TYR A 466 4.08 26.22 -21.07
C TYR A 466 4.59 24.79 -20.82
N TRP A 467 4.59 23.94 -21.85
CA TRP A 467 5.02 22.54 -21.72
C TRP A 467 6.52 22.38 -21.46
N LEU A 468 7.34 23.34 -21.92
CA LEU A 468 8.77 23.37 -21.59
C LEU A 468 8.97 23.69 -20.11
N LEU A 469 8.16 24.59 -19.55
CA LEU A 469 8.19 24.93 -18.14
C LEU A 469 7.76 23.73 -17.29
N VAL A 470 6.66 23.05 -17.65
CA VAL A 470 6.19 21.84 -16.94
C VAL A 470 7.25 20.73 -16.98
N THR A 471 7.81 20.42 -18.15
CA THR A 471 8.87 19.40 -18.27
C THR A 471 10.14 19.79 -17.52
N SER A 472 10.49 21.08 -17.50
CA SER A 472 11.58 21.61 -16.67
C SER A 472 11.33 21.37 -15.18
N LEU A 473 10.13 21.65 -14.68
CA LEU A 473 9.78 21.42 -13.26
C LEU A 473 9.79 19.93 -12.91
N VAL A 474 9.16 19.08 -13.73
CA VAL A 474 9.09 17.64 -13.48
C VAL A 474 10.48 17.01 -13.45
N THR A 475 11.36 17.38 -14.38
CA THR A 475 12.74 16.87 -14.42
C THR A 475 13.62 17.39 -13.28
N LEU A 476 13.23 18.50 -12.62
CA LEU A 476 13.92 19.02 -11.44
C LEU A 476 13.57 18.24 -10.16
N LEU A 477 12.44 17.52 -10.16
CA LEU A 477 11.97 16.78 -8.99
C LEU A 477 12.96 15.70 -8.53
N VAL A 478 13.57 14.96 -9.47
CA VAL A 478 14.55 13.91 -9.16
C VAL A 478 15.79 14.47 -8.45
N PRO A 479 16.54 15.45 -9.01
CA PRO A 479 17.70 16.00 -8.32
C PRO A 479 17.34 16.70 -7.02
N LEU A 480 16.19 17.38 -6.94
CA LEU A 480 15.75 18.05 -5.72
C LEU A 480 15.37 17.04 -4.63
N GLY A 481 14.73 15.93 -5.00
CA GLY A 481 14.40 14.85 -4.10
C GLY A 481 15.65 14.14 -3.55
N ILE A 482 16.65 13.85 -4.40
CA ILE A 482 17.95 13.33 -3.94
C ILE A 482 18.60 14.31 -2.97
N LEU A 483 18.59 15.61 -3.31
CA LEU A 483 19.13 16.66 -2.45
C LEU A 483 18.40 16.72 -1.09
N ALA A 484 17.08 16.59 -1.07
CA ALA A 484 16.30 16.55 0.16
C ALA A 484 16.67 15.35 1.04
N VAL A 485 16.79 14.14 0.46
CA VAL A 485 17.25 12.93 1.16
C VAL A 485 18.65 13.14 1.74
N SER A 486 19.57 13.68 0.94
CA SER A 486 20.94 13.97 1.35
C SER A 486 21.01 14.99 2.49
N ILE A 487 20.26 16.08 2.42
CA ILE A 487 20.21 17.09 3.49
C ILE A 487 19.67 16.47 4.78
N SER A 488 18.57 15.71 4.73
CA SER A 488 18.02 15.02 5.90
C SER A 488 19.06 14.10 6.55
N GLY A 489 19.78 13.31 5.76
CA GLY A 489 20.84 12.43 6.24
C GLY A 489 22.02 13.16 6.90
N VAL A 490 22.43 14.32 6.36
CA VAL A 490 23.53 15.13 6.90
C VAL A 490 23.12 15.82 8.21
N ILE A 491 21.89 16.35 8.28
CA ILE A 491 21.35 16.96 9.51
C ILE A 491 21.17 15.90 10.62
N GLY A 492 21.00 14.63 10.23
CA GLY A 492 20.87 13.48 11.14
C GLY A 492 19.44 12.97 11.27
N TYR A 493 18.50 13.40 10.42
CA TYR A 493 17.14 12.86 10.33
C TYR A 493 17.10 11.69 9.33
N ILE A 494 17.71 10.57 9.71
CA ILE A 494 17.96 9.43 8.82
C ILE A 494 16.65 8.74 8.43
N SER A 495 15.77 8.49 9.40
CA SER A 495 14.44 7.91 9.16
C SER A 495 13.61 8.75 8.19
N LEU A 496 13.63 10.08 8.33
CA LEU A 496 12.99 11.00 7.39
C LEU A 496 13.61 10.89 6.00
N GLY A 497 14.95 10.83 5.91
CA GLY A 497 15.67 10.65 4.64
C GLY A 497 15.22 9.39 3.90
N TRP A 498 15.15 8.25 4.59
CA TRP A 498 14.67 6.99 4.01
C TRP A 498 13.19 7.06 3.61
N THR A 499 12.32 7.64 4.44
CA THR A 499 10.89 7.80 4.15
C THR A 499 10.66 8.68 2.91
N VAL A 500 11.43 9.76 2.75
CA VAL A 500 11.40 10.61 1.56
C VAL A 500 11.90 9.83 0.34
N ALA A 501 13.00 9.08 0.48
CA ALA A 501 13.56 8.29 -0.60
C ALA A 501 12.58 7.21 -1.10
N GLU A 502 11.91 6.52 -0.18
CA GLU A 502 10.90 5.50 -0.48
C GLU A 502 9.72 6.08 -1.27
N ASN A 503 9.07 7.11 -0.71
CA ASN A 503 7.92 7.76 -1.35
C ASN A 503 8.29 8.38 -2.71
N LEU A 504 9.47 8.99 -2.81
CA LEU A 504 9.96 9.53 -4.08
C LEU A 504 10.23 8.40 -5.10
N SER A 505 10.80 7.28 -4.66
CA SER A 505 11.06 6.13 -5.53
C SER A 505 9.77 5.54 -6.08
N LEU A 506 8.76 5.36 -5.23
CA LEU A 506 7.42 4.92 -5.63
C LEU A 506 6.75 5.92 -6.57
N PHE A 507 6.85 7.22 -6.27
CA PHE A 507 6.32 8.27 -7.15
C PHE A 507 6.97 8.21 -8.54
N LEU A 508 8.29 8.11 -8.62
CA LEU A 508 9.02 8.03 -9.89
C LEU A 508 8.72 6.75 -10.66
N LEU A 509 8.53 5.62 -9.96
CA LEU A 509 8.12 4.36 -10.56
C LEU A 509 6.74 4.51 -11.23
N VAL A 510 5.76 5.02 -10.49
CA VAL A 510 4.40 5.23 -11.00
C VAL A 510 4.39 6.27 -12.13
N LEU A 511 5.14 7.37 -11.99
CA LEU A 511 5.26 8.39 -13.03
C LEU A 511 5.87 7.81 -14.32
N THR A 512 6.90 6.98 -14.19
CA THR A 512 7.53 6.31 -15.34
C THR A 512 6.55 5.36 -16.01
N GLY A 513 5.82 4.55 -15.22
CA GLY A 513 4.76 3.66 -15.72
C GLY A 513 3.66 4.43 -16.46
N TRP A 514 3.22 5.56 -15.90
CA TRP A 514 2.23 6.45 -16.51
C TRP A 514 2.73 7.07 -17.82
N LEU A 515 3.98 7.55 -17.87
CA LEU A 515 4.57 8.11 -19.09
C LEU A 515 4.64 7.07 -20.22
N ILE A 516 5.01 5.84 -19.89
CA ILE A 516 5.01 4.73 -20.85
C ILE A 516 3.59 4.45 -21.34
N ALA A 517 2.61 4.32 -20.43
CA ALA A 517 1.22 4.08 -20.79
C ALA A 517 0.61 5.20 -21.65
N ARG A 518 0.91 6.47 -21.33
CA ARG A 518 0.45 7.64 -22.11
C ARG A 518 1.10 7.68 -23.48
N GLY A 519 2.38 7.33 -23.59
CA GLY A 519 3.06 7.14 -24.87
C GLY A 519 2.40 6.05 -25.72
N LEU A 520 2.06 4.91 -25.10
CA LEU A 520 1.38 3.79 -25.77
C LEU A 520 0.01 4.19 -26.31
N LEU A 521 -0.75 4.93 -25.50
CA LEU A 521 -2.06 5.44 -25.88
C LEU A 521 -1.97 6.42 -27.06
N ALA A 522 -1.03 7.37 -27.04
CA ALA A 522 -0.91 8.38 -28.10
C ALA A 522 -0.70 7.76 -29.48
N ASP A 523 0.13 6.73 -29.58
CA ASP A 523 0.42 6.07 -30.85
C ASP A 523 -0.69 5.08 -31.25
N LEU A 524 -1.36 4.43 -30.29
CA LEU A 524 -2.57 3.67 -30.58
C LEU A 524 -3.64 4.58 -31.21
N ILE A 525 -3.82 5.78 -30.65
CA ILE A 525 -4.74 6.80 -31.14
C ILE A 525 -4.35 7.26 -32.55
N ASN A 526 -3.07 7.50 -32.82
CA ASN A 526 -2.60 7.85 -34.17
C ASN A 526 -2.83 6.71 -35.17
N GLY A 527 -2.60 5.46 -34.75
CA GLY A 527 -2.93 4.28 -35.55
C GLY A 527 -4.41 4.18 -35.88
N LEU A 528 -5.28 4.40 -34.89
CA LEU A 528 -6.73 4.43 -35.06
C LEU A 528 -7.18 5.54 -36.01
N LYS A 529 -6.59 6.75 -35.92
CA LYS A 529 -6.88 7.86 -36.86
C LYS A 529 -6.53 7.47 -38.29
N ASN A 530 -5.35 6.89 -38.50
CA ASN A 530 -4.91 6.47 -39.83
C ASN A 530 -5.77 5.33 -40.40
N LEU A 531 -6.25 4.41 -39.56
CA LEU A 531 -7.18 3.35 -39.97
C LEU A 531 -8.54 3.93 -40.35
N ALA A 532 -9.07 4.84 -39.53
CA ALA A 532 -10.35 5.51 -39.79
C ALA A 532 -10.33 6.30 -41.10
N LEU A 533 -9.24 7.03 -41.37
CA LEU A 533 -9.07 7.77 -42.63
C LEU A 533 -8.94 6.86 -43.86
N LYS A 534 -8.39 5.65 -43.72
CA LYS A 534 -8.16 4.74 -44.84
C LYS A 534 -9.35 3.82 -45.16
N HIS A 535 -10.17 3.45 -44.17
CA HIS A 535 -11.16 2.38 -44.33
C HIS A 535 -12.60 2.78 -43.94
N SER A 536 -12.86 4.00 -43.46
CA SER A 536 -14.22 4.43 -43.06
C SER A 536 -14.81 5.47 -44.02
N SER A 537 -16.09 5.29 -44.37
CA SER A 537 -16.88 6.25 -45.17
C SER A 537 -17.07 7.61 -44.46
N TYR A 538 -16.99 7.64 -43.13
CA TYR A 538 -17.00 8.85 -42.29
C TYR A 538 -15.64 9.11 -41.64
N GLY A 539 -14.54 8.80 -42.35
CA GLY A 539 -13.18 8.82 -41.80
C GLY A 539 -12.78 10.13 -41.11
N SER A 540 -13.23 11.29 -41.62
CA SER A 540 -12.97 12.61 -41.00
C SER A 540 -13.68 12.77 -39.64
N LEU A 541 -14.95 12.38 -39.52
CA LEU A 541 -15.69 12.44 -38.24
C LEU A 541 -15.04 11.56 -37.16
N TRP A 542 -14.62 10.34 -37.55
CA TRP A 542 -13.93 9.44 -36.63
C TRP A 542 -12.56 9.96 -36.23
N ALA A 543 -11.74 10.40 -37.18
CA ALA A 543 -10.36 10.81 -36.92
C ALA A 543 -10.24 12.15 -36.17
N GLU A 544 -11.19 13.07 -36.40
CA GLU A 544 -11.10 14.45 -35.92
C GLU A 544 -11.99 14.75 -34.71
N ASP A 545 -13.12 14.05 -34.52
CA ASP A 545 -14.07 14.37 -33.45
C ASP A 545 -14.23 13.24 -32.42
N ILE A 546 -14.32 11.98 -32.84
CA ILE A 546 -14.53 10.84 -31.93
C ILE A 546 -13.22 10.32 -31.32
N ILE A 547 -12.21 10.03 -32.14
CA ILE A 547 -10.94 9.49 -31.65
C ILE A 547 -10.22 10.46 -30.68
N PRO A 548 -10.20 11.79 -30.92
CA PRO A 548 -9.65 12.74 -29.95
C PRO A 548 -10.42 12.82 -28.63
N LEU A 549 -11.73 12.58 -28.64
CA LEU A 549 -12.52 12.43 -27.40
C LEU A 549 -12.03 11.23 -26.61
N VAL A 550 -11.89 10.08 -27.28
CA VAL A 550 -11.40 8.83 -26.68
C VAL A 550 -9.98 9.01 -26.12
N ASP A 551 -9.07 9.68 -26.82
CA ASP A 551 -7.73 10.01 -26.32
C ASP A 551 -7.78 10.82 -25.01
N LYS A 552 -8.62 11.85 -24.94
CA LYS A 552 -8.76 12.67 -23.73
C LYS A 552 -9.34 11.89 -22.55
N VAL A 553 -10.41 11.12 -22.78
CA VAL A 553 -11.05 10.32 -21.72
C VAL A 553 -10.10 9.24 -21.20
N LEU A 554 -9.43 8.50 -22.11
CA LEU A 554 -8.43 7.50 -21.72
C LEU A 554 -7.21 8.15 -21.05
N GLY A 555 -6.81 9.34 -21.50
CA GLY A 555 -5.75 10.13 -20.85
C GLY A 555 -6.09 10.50 -19.40
N LEU A 556 -7.32 10.93 -19.15
CA LEU A 556 -7.80 11.25 -17.80
C LEU A 556 -7.90 9.98 -16.95
N ALA A 557 -8.45 8.89 -17.49
CA ALA A 557 -8.50 7.59 -16.81
C ALA A 557 -7.09 7.08 -16.42
N LEU A 558 -6.09 7.24 -17.29
CA LEU A 558 -4.70 6.90 -17.00
C LEU A 558 -4.10 7.73 -15.86
N ILE A 559 -4.42 9.03 -15.78
CA ILE A 559 -3.97 9.88 -14.67
C ILE A 559 -4.62 9.43 -13.37
N VAL A 560 -5.93 9.17 -13.36
CA VAL A 560 -6.65 8.67 -12.17
C VAL A 560 -6.07 7.33 -11.72
N LEU A 561 -5.84 6.41 -12.66
CA LEU A 561 -5.21 5.12 -12.38
C LEU A 561 -3.82 5.29 -11.77
N ALA A 562 -3.00 6.20 -12.31
CA ALA A 562 -1.67 6.47 -11.79
C ALA A 562 -1.73 7.00 -10.35
N VAL A 563 -2.61 7.97 -10.07
CA VAL A 563 -2.80 8.50 -8.71
C VAL A 563 -3.27 7.40 -7.75
N MET A 564 -4.26 6.59 -8.14
CA MET A 564 -4.74 5.47 -7.33
C MET A 564 -3.63 4.44 -7.07
N THR A 565 -2.85 4.10 -8.09
CA THR A 565 -1.73 3.16 -7.97
C THR A 565 -0.66 3.70 -7.01
N PHE A 566 -0.36 5.00 -7.08
CA PHE A 566 0.55 5.64 -6.13
C PHE A 566 0.03 5.57 -4.69
N LEU A 567 -1.22 5.98 -4.45
CA LEU A 567 -1.85 5.96 -3.12
C LEU A 567 -1.98 4.55 -2.52
N TRP A 568 -2.11 3.55 -3.38
CA TRP A 568 -2.15 2.14 -2.99
C TRP A 568 -0.74 1.62 -2.64
N LEU A 569 0.24 1.83 -3.52
CA LEU A 569 1.62 1.37 -3.32
C LEU A 569 2.31 2.07 -2.13
N SER A 570 2.03 3.35 -1.90
CA SER A 570 2.62 4.11 -0.80
C SER A 570 1.95 3.86 0.55
N GLY A 571 0.83 3.13 0.58
CA GLY A 571 0.03 2.95 1.80
C GLY A 571 -0.68 4.22 2.29
N TRP A 572 -0.62 5.33 1.55
CA TRP A 572 -1.21 6.63 1.95
C TRP A 572 -2.72 6.56 2.14
N SER A 573 -3.40 5.66 1.43
CA SER A 573 -4.84 5.44 1.59
C SER A 573 -5.23 4.85 2.96
N SER A 574 -4.32 4.10 3.58
CA SER A 574 -4.51 3.45 4.89
C SER A 574 -3.84 4.19 6.05
N ASP A 575 -3.01 5.19 5.75
CA ASP A 575 -2.34 6.01 6.75
C ASP A 575 -3.29 7.13 7.24
N VAL A 576 -3.55 7.11 8.54
CA VAL A 576 -4.44 8.04 9.25
C VAL A 576 -3.91 9.48 9.17
N ALA A 577 -2.61 9.66 9.40
CA ALA A 577 -1.99 10.99 9.42
C ALA A 577 -2.08 11.65 8.05
N ILE A 578 -1.87 10.87 6.99
CA ILE A 578 -1.94 11.35 5.61
C ILE A 578 -3.39 11.63 5.21
N LYS A 579 -4.32 10.72 5.50
CA LYS A 579 -5.74 10.90 5.19
C LYS A 579 -6.29 12.19 5.81
N GLN A 580 -6.01 12.42 7.09
CA GLN A 580 -6.46 13.63 7.76
C GLN A 580 -5.79 14.89 7.21
N SER A 581 -4.49 14.85 6.91
CA SER A 581 -3.78 15.99 6.31
C SER A 581 -4.33 16.35 4.92
N MET A 582 -4.71 15.34 4.12
CA MET A 582 -5.35 15.54 2.82
C MET A 582 -6.73 16.18 2.95
N VAL A 583 -7.54 15.75 3.91
CA VAL A 583 -8.85 16.35 4.20
C VAL A 583 -8.68 17.79 4.69
N GLN A 584 -7.74 18.04 5.60
CA GLN A 584 -7.43 19.39 6.07
C GLN A 584 -7.00 20.32 4.94
N LEU A 585 -6.20 19.82 3.97
CA LEU A 585 -5.79 20.60 2.81
C LEU A 585 -6.98 20.88 1.87
N TYR A 586 -7.87 19.90 1.68
CA TYR A 586 -9.06 20.03 0.85
C TYR A 586 -10.08 21.03 1.44
N ASP A 587 -10.28 20.96 2.76
CA ASP A 587 -11.19 21.83 3.51
C ASP A 587 -10.54 23.14 3.98
N PHE A 588 -9.28 23.40 3.61
CA PHE A 588 -8.58 24.61 4.01
C PHE A 588 -9.32 25.86 3.49
N PRO A 589 -9.78 26.77 4.38
CA PRO A 589 -10.52 27.95 3.98
C PRO A 589 -9.56 28.97 3.34
N LEU A 590 -9.86 29.39 2.11
CA LEU A 590 -9.09 30.42 1.42
C LEU A 590 -9.63 31.82 1.73
N PHE A 591 -10.95 31.99 1.63
CA PHE A 591 -11.65 33.24 1.93
C PHE A 591 -13.05 32.93 2.47
N GLU A 592 -13.53 33.75 3.41
CA GLU A 592 -14.88 33.65 3.98
C GLU A 592 -15.79 34.69 3.32
N PHE A 593 -16.98 34.27 2.88
CA PHE A 593 -18.02 35.20 2.43
C PHE A 593 -18.75 35.81 3.62
N ALA A 594 -19.36 36.98 3.43
CA ALA A 594 -20.12 37.70 4.46
C ALA A 594 -21.27 36.87 5.08
N ASP A 595 -21.74 35.83 4.39
CA ASP A 595 -22.76 34.89 4.86
C ASP A 595 -22.21 33.76 5.77
N GLY A 596 -20.93 33.83 6.16
CA GLY A 596 -20.28 32.83 7.02
C GLY A 596 -19.92 31.51 6.33
N LYS A 597 -20.03 31.45 4.99
CA LYS A 597 -19.59 30.28 4.20
C LYS A 597 -18.15 30.47 3.74
N ALA A 598 -17.28 29.55 4.12
CA ALA A 598 -15.88 29.53 3.68
C ALA A 598 -15.74 28.88 2.30
N PHE A 599 -15.01 29.54 1.39
CA PHE A 599 -14.62 28.96 0.11
C PHE A 599 -13.30 28.21 0.29
N THR A 600 -13.32 26.88 0.14
CA THR A 600 -12.15 26.03 0.40
C THR A 600 -11.34 25.74 -0.85
N VAL A 601 -10.11 25.22 -0.68
CA VAL A 601 -9.26 24.72 -1.77
C VAL A 601 -10.00 23.67 -2.62
N GLY A 602 -10.76 22.78 -1.99
CA GLY A 602 -11.58 21.78 -2.67
C GLY A 602 -12.60 22.39 -3.63
N HIS A 603 -13.26 23.48 -3.22
CA HIS A 603 -14.19 24.21 -4.08
C HIS A 603 -13.50 24.85 -5.29
N VAL A 604 -12.28 25.38 -5.13
CA VAL A 604 -11.48 25.91 -6.24
C VAL A 604 -11.18 24.80 -7.26
N LEU A 605 -10.65 23.67 -6.79
CA LEU A 605 -10.30 22.54 -7.66
C LEU A 605 -11.54 22.00 -8.39
N LEU A 606 -12.65 21.82 -7.68
CA LEU A 606 -13.91 21.36 -8.25
C LEU A 606 -14.45 22.34 -9.29
N THR A 607 -14.36 23.65 -9.04
CA THR A 607 -14.76 24.69 -10.01
C THR A 607 -13.90 24.64 -11.26
N ILE A 608 -12.58 24.50 -11.13
CA ILE A 608 -11.66 24.39 -12.28
C ILE A 608 -12.02 23.16 -13.13
N VAL A 609 -12.25 22.01 -12.49
CA VAL A 609 -12.61 20.77 -13.17
C VAL A 609 -13.96 20.89 -13.87
N LEU A 610 -14.98 21.46 -13.21
CA LEU A 610 -16.30 21.67 -13.79
C LEU A 610 -16.25 22.63 -14.98
N LEU A 611 -15.58 23.77 -14.85
CA LEU A 611 -15.42 24.73 -15.95
C LEU A 611 -14.72 24.06 -17.13
N TRP A 612 -13.61 23.37 -16.87
CA TRP A 612 -12.89 22.63 -17.91
C TRP A 612 -13.79 21.60 -18.61
N ALA A 613 -14.56 20.81 -17.86
CA ALA A 613 -15.47 19.81 -18.39
C ALA A 613 -16.59 20.42 -19.24
N VAL A 614 -17.23 21.50 -18.77
CA VAL A 614 -18.33 22.18 -19.47
C VAL A 614 -17.85 22.81 -20.78
N PHE A 615 -16.76 23.58 -20.74
CA PHE A 615 -16.22 24.22 -21.95
C PHE A 615 -15.75 23.20 -22.97
N TRP A 616 -15.11 22.13 -22.50
CA TRP A 616 -14.65 21.06 -23.36
C TRP A 616 -15.80 20.29 -24.01
N PHE A 617 -16.80 19.87 -23.22
CA PHE A 617 -17.94 19.10 -23.72
C PHE A 617 -18.81 19.95 -24.66
N GLY A 618 -19.02 21.23 -24.35
CA GLY A 618 -19.71 22.16 -25.22
C GLY A 618 -18.98 22.37 -26.56
N GLY A 619 -17.65 22.50 -26.53
CA GLY A 619 -16.82 22.60 -27.74
C GLY A 619 -16.90 21.34 -28.62
N TRP A 620 -16.80 20.16 -28.00
CA TRP A 620 -16.91 18.88 -28.69
C TRP A 620 -18.31 18.66 -29.28
N SER A 621 -19.37 18.92 -28.49
CA SER A 621 -20.76 18.77 -28.93
C SER A 621 -21.05 19.65 -30.15
N ARG A 622 -20.54 20.89 -30.17
CA ARG A 622 -20.65 21.78 -31.33
C ARG A 622 -19.95 21.21 -32.57
N GLN A 623 -18.74 20.67 -32.42
CA GLN A 623 -17.96 20.09 -33.53
C GLN A 623 -18.65 18.88 -34.15
N VAL A 624 -19.13 17.95 -33.32
CA VAL A 624 -19.88 16.76 -33.78
C VAL A 624 -21.18 17.16 -34.47
N THR A 625 -21.94 18.09 -33.89
CA THR A 625 -23.20 18.57 -34.46
C THR A 625 -22.99 19.20 -35.85
N TYR A 626 -21.94 20.01 -36.00
CA TYR A 626 -21.62 20.66 -37.28
C TYR A 626 -21.25 19.66 -38.37
N ARG A 627 -20.45 18.63 -38.05
CA ARG A 627 -19.92 17.68 -39.04
C ARG A 627 -20.83 16.49 -39.33
N TRP A 628 -21.70 16.14 -38.39
CA TRP A 628 -22.59 15.00 -38.52
C TRP A 628 -24.02 15.39 -38.91
N ILE A 629 -24.63 16.32 -38.15
CA ILE A 629 -26.03 16.71 -38.31
C ILE A 629 -26.17 17.77 -39.40
N LEU A 630 -25.28 18.76 -39.40
CA LEU A 630 -25.29 19.86 -40.37
C LEU A 630 -24.40 19.59 -41.60
N GLY A 631 -23.60 18.51 -41.61
CA GLY A 631 -22.66 18.20 -42.68
C GLY A 631 -23.31 17.92 -44.05
N ASN A 632 -24.59 17.53 -44.06
CA ASN A 632 -25.39 17.34 -45.29
C ASN A 632 -26.29 18.53 -45.62
N VAL A 633 -26.29 19.59 -44.80
CA VAL A 633 -27.03 20.83 -45.07
C VAL A 633 -26.09 21.75 -45.83
N THR A 634 -26.20 21.74 -47.16
CA THR A 634 -25.54 22.73 -48.01
C THR A 634 -26.28 24.04 -47.85
N ASP A 635 -25.76 24.92 -47.00
CA ASP A 635 -26.25 26.29 -46.93
C ASP A 635 -25.73 27.05 -48.16
N THR A 636 -26.63 27.32 -49.11
CA THR A 636 -26.41 28.22 -50.25
C THR A 636 -26.94 29.64 -49.96
N GLY A 637 -27.05 30.03 -48.68
CA GLY A 637 -27.41 31.38 -48.22
C GLY A 637 -26.21 32.25 -47.93
#